data_AF-A0A494RLC9-F1
#
_entry.id   AF-A0A494RLC9-F1
#
_cell.length_a   1.000
_cell.length_b   1.000
_cell.length_c   1.000
_cell.angle_alpha   90.00
_cell.angle_beta   90.00
_cell.angle_gamma   90.00
#
_symmetry.space_group_name_H-M   'P 1'
#
loop_
_entity.id
_entity.type
_entity.pdbx_description
1 polymer ?
#
loop_
_entity_poly.entity_id
_entity_poly.type
_entity_poly.pdbx_seq_one_letter_code
_entity_poly.pdbx_strand_id
1 'polypeptide(L)'
;MGGHLRRGVKLQSRTGRETVRLKRPDGALLAAPIEIENLRAWSGPDWTPIIVDDQDRPVLVMHAKTQLYVLADADLLSTHGLKTLNGARTAVALLDIVRSEDAPIMFDLTLHGMQRTRNLLRLMLEPPLLGMTLVLATLEVAATRP
;
A
#
# COMPACT_ATOMS: atom_id res chain seq x y z
N MET A 1 10.38 -9.49 15.63
CA MET A 1 10.89 -8.10 15.73
C MET A 1 9.95 -7.09 15.04
N GLY A 2 8.63 -7.12 15.28
CA GLY A 2 7.67 -6.31 14.50
C GLY A 2 6.61 -5.54 15.30
N GLY A 3 6.56 -5.70 16.63
CA GLY A 3 5.53 -5.08 17.46
C GLY A 3 5.70 -3.57 17.69
N HIS A 4 6.91 -3.04 17.53
CA HIS A 4 7.20 -1.64 17.79
C HIS A 4 6.75 -0.70 16.65
N LEU A 5 6.79 -1.16 15.40
CA LEU A 5 6.43 -0.34 14.24
C LEU A 5 4.93 -0.01 14.16
N ARG A 6 4.07 -0.79 14.84
CA ARG A 6 2.60 -0.64 14.79
C ARG A 6 2.01 0.09 16.00
N ARG A 7 2.79 0.38 17.05
CA ARG A 7 2.23 0.97 18.27
C ARG A 7 1.79 2.42 18.02
N GLY A 8 0.51 2.69 18.29
CA GLY A 8 -0.05 4.04 18.22
C GLY A 8 -0.20 4.60 16.81
N VAL A 9 -0.05 3.78 15.77
CA VAL A 9 -0.23 4.20 14.39
C VAL A 9 -1.71 4.45 14.09
N LYS A 10 -2.02 5.61 13.52
CA LYS A 10 -3.34 5.92 12.97
C LYS A 10 -3.20 6.20 11.47
N LEU A 11 -3.96 5.46 10.68
CA LEU A 11 -4.12 5.68 9.26
C LEU A 11 -5.45 6.41 9.04
N GLN A 12 -5.40 7.56 8.38
CA GLN A 12 -6.59 8.33 8.02
C GLN A 12 -6.72 8.34 6.50
N SER A 13 -7.94 8.19 5.98
CA SER A 13 -8.22 8.29 4.55
C SER A 13 -9.10 9.51 4.28
N ARG A 14 -8.80 10.26 3.22
CA ARG A 14 -9.82 11.09 2.56
C ARG A 14 -10.65 10.16 1.70
N THR A 15 -11.95 10.39 1.58
CA THR A 15 -12.78 9.61 0.65
C THR A 15 -13.04 10.44 -0.59
N GLY A 16 -12.83 9.87 -1.77
CA GLY A 16 -13.09 10.52 -3.06
C GLY A 16 -11.83 10.93 -3.83
N ARG A 17 -12.06 11.46 -5.03
CA ARG A 17 -11.01 11.95 -5.94
C ARG A 17 -10.82 13.45 -5.72
N GLU A 18 -9.64 13.84 -5.29
CA GLU A 18 -9.31 15.23 -4.99
C GLU A 18 -7.94 15.61 -5.54
N THR A 19 -7.79 16.89 -5.87
CA THR A 19 -6.51 17.49 -6.22
C THR A 19 -5.74 17.82 -4.95
N VAL A 20 -4.67 17.09 -4.71
CA VAL A 20 -3.83 17.22 -3.52
C VAL A 20 -2.53 17.92 -3.87
N ARG A 21 -2.03 18.74 -2.93
CA ARG A 21 -0.69 19.33 -2.99
C ARG A 21 0.19 18.67 -1.95
N LEU A 22 1.33 18.14 -2.39
CA LEU A 22 2.33 17.60 -1.47
C LEU A 22 3.37 18.68 -1.16
N LYS A 23 3.67 18.83 0.12
CA LYS A 23 4.63 19.80 0.63
C LYS A 23 5.48 19.17 1.73
N ARG A 24 6.66 19.71 1.94
CA ARG A 24 7.49 19.40 3.10
C ARG A 24 6.91 20.10 4.33
N PRO A 25 7.16 19.61 5.57
CA PRO A 25 6.70 20.27 6.79
C PRO A 25 7.12 21.74 6.95
N ASP A 26 8.17 22.19 6.27
CA ASP A 26 8.60 23.60 6.23
C ASP A 26 7.78 24.47 5.26
N GLY A 27 6.81 23.88 4.54
CA GLY A 27 5.96 24.54 3.56
C GLY A 27 6.49 24.50 2.12
N ALA A 28 7.70 23.98 1.88
CA ALA A 28 8.24 23.86 0.53
C ALA A 28 7.41 22.88 -0.30
N LEU A 29 6.88 23.33 -1.44
CA LEU A 29 6.11 22.48 -2.34
C LEU A 29 7.02 21.42 -2.97
N LEU A 30 6.55 20.17 -2.97
CA LEU A 30 7.29 19.07 -3.58
C LEU A 30 7.17 19.08 -5.11
N ALA A 31 5.95 19.25 -5.59
CA ALA A 31 5.62 19.20 -7.00
C ALA A 31 4.31 19.95 -7.27
N ALA A 32 3.92 20.02 -8.55
CA ALA A 32 2.61 20.51 -8.93
C ALA A 32 1.48 19.64 -8.32
N PRO A 33 0.27 20.18 -8.14
CA PRO A 33 -0.86 19.42 -7.61
C PRO A 33 -1.17 18.18 -8.47
N ILE A 34 -1.59 17.10 -7.82
CA ILE A 34 -1.94 15.83 -8.45
C ILE A 34 -3.31 15.35 -8.00
N GLU A 35 -4.03 14.70 -8.89
CA GLU A 35 -5.29 14.05 -8.53
C GLU A 35 -5.02 12.67 -7.94
N ILE A 36 -5.55 12.43 -6.74
CA ILE A 36 -5.44 11.15 -6.05
C ILE A 36 -6.82 10.76 -5.56
N GLU A 37 -7.10 9.45 -5.65
CA GLU A 37 -8.29 8.87 -5.07
C GLU A 37 -7.97 8.26 -3.71
N ASN A 38 -8.77 8.60 -2.71
CA ASN A 38 -8.69 8.03 -1.37
C ASN A 38 -7.36 8.21 -0.61
N LEU A 39 -6.74 9.40 -0.72
CA LEU A 39 -5.42 9.66 -0.14
C LEU A 39 -5.34 9.27 1.34
N ARG A 40 -4.35 8.42 1.65
CA ARG A 40 -4.04 7.97 3.01
C ARG A 40 -2.96 8.83 3.66
N ALA A 41 -3.11 9.03 4.96
CA ALA A 41 -2.14 9.69 5.81
C ALA A 41 -1.77 8.81 7.00
N TRP A 42 -0.51 8.86 7.40
CA TRP A 42 0.08 8.10 8.49
C TRP A 42 0.43 9.01 9.66
N SER A 43 0.08 8.64 10.88
CA SER A 43 0.52 9.36 12.08
C SER A 43 0.87 8.39 13.20
N GLY A 44 1.89 8.73 14.00
CA GLY A 44 2.30 7.96 15.17
C GLY A 44 3.50 8.59 15.88
N PRO A 45 3.76 8.23 17.15
CA PRO A 45 4.75 8.91 18.00
C PRO A 45 6.20 8.67 17.57
N ASP A 46 6.52 7.51 17.00
CA ASP A 46 7.88 7.15 16.56
C ASP A 46 8.15 7.51 15.08
N TRP A 47 7.24 8.27 14.45
CA TRP A 47 7.23 8.56 13.03
C TRP A 47 7.41 10.07 12.77
N THR A 48 8.51 10.42 12.11
CA THR A 48 8.79 11.81 11.72
C THR A 48 8.19 12.07 10.33
N PRO A 49 7.34 13.10 10.17
CA PRO A 49 6.80 13.48 8.87
C PRO A 49 7.90 14.05 7.97
N ILE A 50 7.99 13.55 6.74
CA ILE A 50 8.91 14.03 5.71
C ILE A 50 8.17 14.79 4.63
N ILE A 51 6.98 14.30 4.24
CA ILE A 51 6.05 14.97 3.32
C ILE A 51 4.65 14.93 3.91
N VAL A 52 3.96 16.04 3.81
CA VAL A 52 2.57 16.24 4.23
C VAL A 52 1.72 16.67 3.04
N ASP A 53 0.41 16.48 3.15
CA ASP A 53 -0.54 17.02 2.18
C ASP A 53 -0.91 18.48 2.47
N ASP A 54 -1.88 19.01 1.72
CA ASP A 54 -2.44 20.35 1.87
C ASP A 54 -3.11 20.59 3.23
N GLN A 55 -3.48 19.52 3.94
CA GLN A 55 -4.10 19.52 5.27
C GLN A 55 -3.09 19.23 6.40
N ASP A 56 -1.78 19.29 6.11
CA ASP A 56 -0.69 18.98 7.05
C ASP A 56 -0.70 17.53 7.57
N ARG A 57 -1.33 16.62 6.84
CA ARG A 57 -1.38 15.20 7.20
C ARG A 57 -0.20 14.46 6.59
N PRO A 58 0.54 13.64 7.35
CA PRO A 58 1.76 13.03 6.83
C PRO A 58 1.48 11.94 5.80
N VAL A 59 2.08 12.09 4.63
CA VAL A 59 1.97 11.15 3.51
C VAL A 59 3.23 10.29 3.40
N LEU A 60 4.41 10.87 3.65
CA LEU A 60 5.68 10.14 3.78
C LEU A 60 6.22 10.35 5.18
N VAL A 61 6.50 9.26 5.89
CA VAL A 61 7.07 9.29 7.23
C VAL A 61 8.35 8.48 7.30
N MET A 62 9.23 8.85 8.23
CA MET A 62 10.45 8.13 8.54
C MET A 62 10.40 7.66 9.99
N HIS A 63 10.69 6.38 10.23
CA HIS A 63 10.83 5.87 11.59
C HIS A 63 12.17 6.34 12.18
N ALA A 64 12.12 7.05 13.30
CA ALA A 64 13.27 7.78 13.85
C ALA A 64 14.51 6.89 14.09
N LYS A 65 14.31 5.63 14.52
CA LYS A 65 15.41 4.73 14.92
C LYS A 65 15.97 3.88 13.79
N THR A 66 15.12 3.49 12.84
CA THR A 66 15.49 2.49 11.82
C THR A 66 15.72 3.12 10.46
N GLN A 67 15.47 4.43 10.30
CA GLN A 67 15.50 5.12 9.01
C GLN A 67 14.61 4.42 7.96
N LEU A 68 13.53 3.77 8.44
CA LEU A 68 12.55 3.13 7.59
C LEU A 68 11.58 4.18 7.10
N TYR A 69 11.50 4.36 5.78
CA TYR A 69 10.53 5.24 5.15
C TYR A 69 9.26 4.45 4.83
N VAL A 70 8.11 5.02 5.20
CA VAL A 70 6.80 4.46 4.89
C VAL A 70 5.99 5.52 4.17
N LEU A 71 5.56 5.17 2.97
CA LEU A 71 4.60 5.94 2.19
C LEU A 71 3.19 5.47 2.56
N ALA A 72 2.36 6.39 3.05
CA ALA A 72 1.01 6.07 3.51
C ALA A 72 0.10 5.62 2.37
N ASP A 73 0.36 6.12 1.16
CA ASP A 73 -0.41 5.84 -0.03
C ASP A 73 0.47 5.38 -1.20
N ALA A 74 0.32 4.11 -1.57
CA ALA A 74 1.08 3.51 -2.67
C ALA A 74 0.64 4.02 -4.05
N ASP A 75 -0.54 4.62 -4.18
CA ASP A 75 -1.04 5.09 -5.47
C ASP A 75 -0.23 6.26 -6.03
N LEU A 76 0.54 6.94 -5.17
CA LEU A 76 1.53 7.95 -5.54
C LEU A 76 2.69 7.41 -6.38
N LEU A 77 3.01 6.12 -6.25
CA LEU A 77 4.08 5.45 -6.98
C LEU A 77 3.56 4.37 -7.94
N SER A 78 2.24 4.17 -8.01
CA SER A 78 1.63 3.17 -8.88
C SER A 78 1.46 3.68 -10.31
N THR A 79 1.17 2.76 -11.25
CA THR A 79 0.89 3.11 -12.65
C THR A 79 -0.23 4.13 -12.80
N HIS A 80 -1.17 4.17 -11.85
CA HIS A 80 -2.22 5.20 -11.83
C HIS A 80 -1.63 6.58 -11.56
N GLY A 81 -0.81 6.73 -10.51
CA GLY A 81 -0.14 7.99 -10.19
C GLY A 81 0.79 8.45 -11.32
N LEU A 82 1.47 7.52 -11.98
CA LEU A 82 2.43 7.81 -13.05
C LEU A 82 1.81 8.18 -14.41
N LYS A 83 0.47 8.06 -14.56
CA LYS A 83 -0.22 8.33 -15.84
C LYS A 83 -0.13 9.79 -16.29
N THR A 84 0.09 10.72 -15.35
CA THR A 84 0.17 12.16 -15.64
C THR A 84 1.60 12.65 -15.46
N LEU A 85 1.98 13.71 -16.19
CA LEU A 85 3.31 14.31 -16.05
C LEU A 85 3.58 14.82 -14.62
N ASN A 86 2.57 15.42 -13.98
CA ASN A 86 2.70 15.90 -12.60
C ASN A 86 2.85 14.74 -11.62
N GLY A 87 2.08 13.66 -11.80
CA GLY A 87 2.21 12.46 -10.98
C GLY A 87 3.56 11.78 -11.14
N ALA A 88 4.07 11.64 -12.37
CA ALA A 88 5.41 11.12 -12.63
C ALA A 88 6.51 11.98 -11.99
N ARG A 89 6.43 13.31 -12.11
CA ARG A 89 7.36 14.24 -11.45
C ARG A 89 7.29 14.14 -9.93
N THR A 90 6.09 13.98 -9.37
CA THR A 90 5.88 13.81 -7.94
C THR A 90 6.51 12.51 -7.45
N ALA A 91 6.33 11.41 -8.18
CA ALA A 91 6.94 10.12 -7.85
C ALA A 91 8.47 10.20 -7.84
N VAL A 92 9.07 10.82 -8.86
CA VAL A 92 10.54 11.03 -8.91
C VAL A 92 10.99 11.89 -7.72
N ALA A 93 10.31 13.00 -7.44
CA ALA A 93 10.65 13.87 -6.32
C ALA A 93 10.55 13.15 -4.96
N LEU A 94 9.54 12.28 -4.77
CA LEU A 94 9.43 11.43 -3.58
C LEU A 94 10.61 10.45 -3.46
N LEU A 95 11.01 9.83 -4.57
CA LEU A 95 12.14 8.91 -4.58
C LEU A 95 13.47 9.63 -4.30
N ASP A 96 13.68 10.81 -4.89
CA ASP A 96 14.88 11.62 -4.67
C ASP A 96 15.01 12.11 -3.23
N ILE A 97 13.91 12.25 -2.48
CA ILE A 97 13.96 12.55 -1.03
C ILE A 97 14.52 11.38 -0.21
N VAL A 98 14.16 10.15 -0.59
CA VAL A 98 14.49 8.95 0.18
C VAL A 98 15.85 8.38 -0.25
N ARG A 99 16.22 8.59 -1.52
CA ARG A 99 17.47 8.12 -2.11
C ARG A 99 18.65 8.94 -1.61
N SER A 100 19.74 8.28 -1.25
CA SER A 100 21.04 8.96 -1.09
C SER A 100 21.57 9.44 -2.45
N GLU A 101 22.45 10.44 -2.46
CA GLU A 101 23.05 10.94 -3.70
C GLU A 101 23.63 9.79 -4.54
N ASP A 102 23.19 9.72 -5.80
CA ASP A 102 23.57 8.73 -6.81
C ASP A 102 23.43 7.24 -6.43
N ALA A 103 22.68 6.91 -5.38
CA ALA A 103 22.43 5.53 -4.99
C ALA A 103 21.37 4.86 -5.90
N PRO A 104 21.56 3.60 -6.35
CA PRO A 104 20.54 2.90 -7.11
C PRO A 104 19.32 2.55 -6.24
N ILE A 105 18.13 2.55 -6.84
CA ILE A 105 16.88 2.14 -6.19
C ILE A 105 16.59 0.69 -6.59
N MET A 106 16.44 -0.19 -5.59
CA MET A 106 15.99 -1.56 -5.80
C MET A 106 14.53 -1.70 -5.37
N PHE A 107 13.71 -2.22 -6.27
CA PHE A 107 12.32 -2.58 -5.97
C PHE A 107 12.26 -4.06 -5.59
N ASP A 108 11.92 -4.34 -4.33
CA ASP A 108 11.59 -5.69 -3.90
C ASP A 108 10.07 -5.90 -3.99
N LEU A 109 9.65 -6.94 -4.72
CA LEU A 109 8.24 -7.26 -4.94
C LEU A 109 7.69 -8.29 -3.94
N THR A 110 8.48 -8.77 -2.97
CA THR A 110 8.12 -9.88 -2.06
C THR A 110 6.84 -9.68 -1.25
N LEU A 111 6.37 -8.44 -1.06
CA LEU A 111 5.15 -8.09 -0.29
C LEU A 111 3.97 -7.60 -1.13
N HIS A 112 3.94 -7.84 -2.45
CA HIS A 112 2.74 -7.56 -3.25
C HIS A 112 1.64 -8.57 -2.93
N GLY A 113 0.79 -8.18 -1.99
CA GLY A 113 -0.35 -8.97 -1.59
C GLY A 113 0.02 -10.00 -0.52
N MET A 114 -0.54 -9.79 0.66
CA MET A 114 -1.39 -10.82 1.24
C MET A 114 -2.52 -11.19 0.24
N GLN A 115 -2.18 -11.63 -0.97
CA GLN A 115 -3.00 -12.55 -1.73
C GLN A 115 -3.15 -13.70 -0.75
N ARG A 116 -4.25 -13.68 -0.02
CA ARG A 116 -4.71 -14.80 0.78
C ARG A 116 -4.58 -15.96 -0.18
N THR A 117 -3.56 -16.80 -0.01
CA THR A 117 -3.40 -18.03 -0.77
C THR A 117 -4.77 -18.64 -0.68
N ARG A 118 -5.51 -18.69 -1.80
CA ARG A 118 -6.86 -19.24 -1.77
C ARG A 118 -6.65 -20.62 -1.19
N ASN A 119 -7.18 -20.85 0.02
CA ASN A 119 -6.96 -22.11 0.71
C ASN A 119 -7.43 -23.18 -0.27
N LEU A 120 -6.56 -24.11 -0.66
CA LEU A 120 -6.90 -25.13 -1.66
C LEU A 120 -8.20 -25.85 -1.27
N LEU A 121 -8.41 -26.07 0.03
CA LEU A 121 -9.65 -26.61 0.58
C LEU A 121 -10.85 -25.71 0.31
N ARG A 122 -10.69 -24.39 0.43
CA ARG A 122 -11.73 -23.41 0.10
C ARG A 122 -11.98 -23.33 -1.40
N LEU A 123 -10.95 -23.49 -2.22
CA LEU A 123 -11.07 -23.54 -3.67
C LEU A 123 -11.89 -24.77 -4.11
N MET A 124 -11.67 -25.93 -3.48
CA MET A 124 -12.46 -27.16 -3.71
C MET A 124 -13.94 -27.01 -3.29
N LEU A 125 -14.27 -26.00 -2.49
CA LEU A 125 -15.62 -25.74 -1.96
C LEU A 125 -16.26 -24.47 -2.54
N GLU A 126 -15.58 -23.75 -3.44
CA GLU A 126 -16.14 -22.60 -4.16
C GLU A 126 -16.47 -22.99 -5.60
N PRO A 127 -17.48 -22.37 -6.24
CA PRO A 127 -17.75 -22.58 -7.66
C PRO A 127 -16.51 -22.25 -8.51
N PRO A 128 -16.20 -23.03 -9.57
CA PRO A 128 -16.94 -24.17 -10.13
C PRO A 128 -16.62 -25.55 -9.51
N LEU A 129 -15.64 -25.66 -8.61
CA LEU A 129 -15.11 -26.94 -8.14
C LEU A 129 -16.00 -27.64 -7.10
N LEU A 130 -16.86 -26.90 -6.40
CA LEU A 130 -17.81 -27.45 -5.42
C LEU A 130 -18.67 -28.58 -6.02
N GLY A 131 -19.12 -28.43 -7.27
CA GLY A 131 -19.92 -29.45 -7.95
C GLY A 131 -19.16 -30.77 -8.11
N MET A 132 -17.90 -30.70 -8.54
CA MET A 132 -17.03 -31.88 -8.67
C MET A 132 -16.79 -32.55 -7.31
N THR A 133 -16.51 -31.76 -6.26
CA THR A 133 -16.27 -32.28 -4.91
C THR A 133 -17.50 -33.01 -4.35
N LEU A 134 -18.71 -32.48 -4.59
CA LEU A 134 -19.95 -33.13 -4.16
C LEU A 134 -20.23 -34.44 -4.92
N VAL A 135 -19.98 -34.47 -6.25
CA VAL A 135 -20.14 -35.70 -7.05
C VAL A 135 -19.17 -36.79 -6.61
N LEU A 136 -17.90 -36.45 -6.36
CA LEU A 136 -16.92 -37.41 -5.86
C LEU A 136 -17.32 -37.94 -4.47
N ALA A 137 -17.81 -37.08 -3.58
CA ALA A 137 -18.27 -37.48 -2.26
C ALA A 137 -19.50 -38.41 -2.31
N THR A 138 -20.47 -38.15 -3.19
CA THR A 138 -21.64 -39.03 -3.33
C THR A 138 -21.30 -40.36 -3.97
N LEU A 139 -20.37 -40.40 -4.93
CA LEU A 139 -19.86 -41.64 -5.52
C LEU A 139 -19.16 -42.51 -4.47
N GLU A 140 -18.32 -41.91 -3.63
CA GLU A 140 -17.63 -42.62 -2.54
C GLU A 140 -18.62 -43.23 -1.54
N VAL A 141 -19.64 -42.47 -1.13
CA VAL A 141 -20.69 -42.96 -0.22
C VAL A 141 -21.56 -44.04 -0.87
N ALA A 142 -21.80 -43.97 -2.17
CA ALA A 142 -22.50 -45.01 -2.90
C ALA A 142 -21.67 -46.30 -3.04
N ALA A 143 -20.35 -46.19 -3.21
CA ALA A 143 -19.43 -47.32 -3.34
C ALA A 143 -19.15 -48.04 -2.01
N THR A 144 -19.31 -47.35 -0.88
CA THR A 144 -19.07 -47.89 0.48
C THR A 144 -20.33 -48.44 1.17
N ARG A 145 -21.50 -48.38 0.51
CA ARG A 145 -22.72 -49.04 0.96
C ARG A 145 -22.78 -50.46 0.36
N PRO A 146 -22.82 -51.53 1.18
CA PRO A 146 -23.00 -52.90 0.69
C PRO A 146 -24.39 -53.11 0.06
#